data_AF-A0A6B2SYK0-F1
#
_entry.id   AF-A0A6B2SYK0-F1
#
_cell.length_a   1.000
_cell.length_b   1.000
_cell.length_c   1.000
_cell.angle_alpha   90.00
_cell.angle_beta   90.00
_cell.angle_gamma   90.00
#
_symmetry.space_group_name_H-M   'P 1'
#
loop_
_entity.id
_entity.type
_entity.pdbx_description
1 polymer ?
#
loop_
_entity_poly.entity_id
_entity_poly.type
_entity_poly.pdbx_seq_one_letter_code
_entity_poly.pdbx_strand_id
1 'polypeptide(L)'
;MPPADRSAHTVPPAGPGALSPTLQALARRVTTAGEDELPAVLDAFWKNIAESGGTPLVEPVEGDPGHRAVTFLWRGHRATREVLLLANRLFDRERLADALLTPLPGTDVWYR
;
A
#
# COMPACT_ATOMS: atom_id res chain seq x y z
N MET A 1 4.17 -41.44 -8.78
CA MET A 1 4.11 -40.02 -8.40
C MET A 1 5.47 -39.41 -8.68
N PRO A 2 5.63 -38.50 -9.65
CA PRO A 2 6.84 -37.72 -9.76
C PRO A 2 6.82 -36.56 -8.74
N PRO A 3 7.97 -36.07 -8.25
CA PRO A 3 8.00 -34.87 -7.43
C PRO A 3 7.63 -33.67 -8.30
N ALA A 4 6.76 -32.80 -7.77
CA ALA A 4 6.39 -31.56 -8.43
C ALA A 4 7.61 -30.64 -8.53
N ASP A 5 7.94 -30.28 -9.77
CA ASP A 5 8.92 -29.27 -10.12
C ASP A 5 8.53 -27.95 -9.45
N ARG A 6 9.32 -27.51 -8.46
CA ARG A 6 9.18 -26.17 -7.89
C ARG A 6 9.81 -25.20 -8.88
N SER A 7 9.04 -24.83 -9.89
CA SER A 7 9.40 -23.75 -10.81
C SER A 7 9.87 -22.56 -10.00
N ALA A 8 11.13 -22.17 -10.18
CA ALA A 8 11.72 -20.98 -9.58
C ALA A 8 10.79 -19.80 -9.88
N HIS A 9 10.12 -19.29 -8.85
CA HIS A 9 9.39 -18.03 -8.96
C HIS A 9 10.41 -16.92 -9.11
N THR A 10 10.63 -16.50 -10.35
CA THR A 10 11.31 -15.25 -10.63
C THR A 10 10.42 -14.14 -10.07
N VAL A 11 10.80 -13.61 -8.91
CA VAL A 11 10.14 -12.45 -8.31
C VAL A 11 10.21 -11.29 -9.33
N PRO A 12 9.08 -10.71 -9.75
CA PRO A 12 9.07 -9.58 -10.68
C PRO A 12 9.81 -8.37 -10.08
N PRO A 13 10.29 -7.41 -10.89
CA PRO A 13 11.13 -6.31 -10.44
C PRO A 13 10.44 -5.26 -9.54
N ALA A 14 9.19 -5.47 -9.11
CA ALA A 14 8.66 -4.74 -7.96
C ALA A 14 9.17 -5.40 -6.68
N GLY A 15 10.44 -5.14 -6.34
CA GLY A 15 11.02 -5.61 -5.09
C GLY A 15 10.17 -5.19 -3.88
N PRO A 16 10.26 -5.92 -2.75
CA PRO A 16 9.61 -5.51 -1.51
C PRO A 16 10.02 -4.07 -1.16
N GLY A 17 9.11 -3.12 -1.38
CA GLY A 17 9.36 -1.68 -1.22
C GLY A 17 8.84 -0.76 -2.35
N ALA A 18 8.39 -1.29 -3.50
CA ALA A 18 7.76 -0.46 -4.52
C ALA A 18 6.33 -0.05 -4.10
N LEU A 19 6.00 1.24 -4.21
CA LEU A 19 4.65 1.75 -3.95
C LEU A 19 3.63 1.10 -4.90
N SER A 20 2.42 0.85 -4.40
CA SER A 20 1.25 0.52 -5.21
C SER A 20 1.05 1.55 -6.34
N PRO A 21 0.62 1.15 -7.57
CA PRO A 21 0.36 2.10 -8.66
C PRO A 21 -0.58 3.25 -8.26
N THR A 22 -1.61 2.94 -7.48
CA THR A 22 -2.53 3.91 -6.90
C THR A 22 -1.81 4.92 -5.98
N LEU A 23 -0.94 4.44 -5.08
CA LEU A 23 -0.15 5.32 -4.20
C LEU A 23 0.91 6.12 -4.97
N GLN A 24 1.51 5.56 -6.02
CA GLN A 24 2.42 6.31 -6.89
C GLN A 24 1.70 7.46 -7.59
N ALA A 25 0.48 7.23 -8.06
CA ALA A 25 -0.33 8.28 -8.70
C ALA A 25 -0.70 9.38 -7.70
N LEU A 26 -1.07 9.02 -6.47
CA LEU A 26 -1.31 9.98 -5.40
C LEU A 26 -0.05 10.80 -5.07
N ALA A 27 1.10 10.14 -4.88
CA ALA A 27 2.37 10.80 -4.58
C ALA A 27 2.72 11.84 -5.65
N ARG A 28 2.59 11.50 -6.94
CA ARG A 28 2.78 12.45 -8.04
C ARG A 28 1.83 13.63 -7.96
N ARG A 29 0.54 13.38 -7.69
CA ARG A 29 -0.47 14.46 -7.61
C ARG A 29 -0.16 15.43 -6.48
N VAL A 30 0.20 14.90 -5.31
CA VAL A 30 0.56 15.67 -4.11
C VAL A 30 1.79 16.53 -4.36
N THR A 31 2.81 16.02 -5.06
CA THR A 31 4.01 16.81 -5.37
C THR A 31 3.75 18.00 -6.31
N THR A 32 2.66 17.97 -7.07
CA THR A 32 2.31 19.02 -8.03
C THR A 32 1.17 19.94 -7.57
N ALA A 33 0.46 19.57 -6.50
CA ALA A 33 -0.69 20.32 -6.00
C ALA A 33 -0.23 21.54 -5.20
N GLY A 34 -0.96 22.66 -5.33
CA GLY A 34 -0.80 23.80 -4.42
C GLY A 34 -1.30 23.48 -3.00
N GLU A 35 -0.89 24.27 -2.01
CA GLU A 35 -1.30 24.08 -0.61
C GLU A 35 -2.83 24.09 -0.45
N ASP A 36 -3.53 24.99 -1.15
CA ASP A 36 -4.99 25.11 -1.12
C ASP A 36 -5.71 23.94 -1.83
N GLU A 37 -5.02 23.25 -2.76
CA GLU A 37 -5.59 22.14 -3.53
C GLU A 37 -5.40 20.78 -2.83
N LEU A 38 -4.37 20.67 -1.98
CA LEU A 38 -3.99 19.43 -1.32
C LEU A 38 -5.15 18.77 -0.54
N PRO A 39 -5.98 19.50 0.25
CA PRO A 39 -7.11 18.88 0.95
C PRO A 39 -8.10 18.21 -0.01
N ALA A 40 -8.44 18.87 -1.13
CA ALA A 40 -9.37 18.34 -2.12
C ALA A 40 -8.80 17.11 -2.85
N VAL A 41 -7.50 17.09 -3.11
CA VAL A 41 -6.80 15.92 -3.69
C VAL A 41 -6.90 14.71 -2.75
N LEU A 42 -6.65 14.91 -1.45
CA LEU A 42 -6.71 13.83 -0.45
C LEU A 42 -8.14 13.35 -0.22
N ASP A 43 -9.12 14.25 -0.16
CA ASP A 43 -10.53 13.86 0.00
C ASP A 43 -11.05 13.09 -1.22
N ALA A 44 -10.68 13.51 -2.44
CA ALA A 44 -11.00 12.79 -3.66
C ALA A 44 -10.36 11.39 -3.67
N PHE A 45 -9.10 11.28 -3.22
CA PHE A 45 -8.42 10.00 -3.07
C PHE A 45 -9.21 9.06 -2.14
N TRP A 46 -9.52 9.50 -0.92
CA TRP A 46 -10.24 8.67 0.05
C TRP A 46 -11.66 8.30 -0.39
N LYS A 47 -12.35 9.20 -1.09
CA LYS A 47 -13.64 8.91 -1.71
C LYS A 47 -13.50 7.79 -2.74
N ASN A 48 -12.53 7.87 -3.64
CA ASN A 48 -12.28 6.85 -4.65
C ASN A 48 -11.93 5.49 -4.01
N ILE A 49 -11.15 5.48 -2.91
CA ILE A 49 -10.85 4.24 -2.18
C ILE A 49 -12.13 3.62 -1.61
N ALA A 50 -12.99 4.42 -0.97
CA ALA A 50 -14.25 3.93 -0.43
C ALA A 50 -15.17 3.36 -1.53
N GLU A 51 -15.27 4.06 -2.68
CA GLU A 51 -16.06 3.61 -3.83
C GLU A 51 -15.49 2.35 -4.48
N SER A 52 -14.18 2.12 -4.37
CA SER A 52 -13.48 0.92 -4.90
C SER A 52 -13.53 -0.29 -3.96
N GLY A 53 -14.26 -0.21 -2.85
CA GLY A 53 -14.40 -1.31 -1.88
C GLY A 53 -13.51 -1.19 -0.64
N GLY A 54 -12.78 -0.08 -0.47
CA GLY A 54 -12.01 0.23 0.72
C GLY A 54 -10.58 -0.31 0.71
N THR A 55 -10.10 -0.69 1.90
CA THR A 55 -8.76 -1.23 2.13
C THR A 55 -8.85 -2.72 2.48
N PRO A 56 -7.94 -3.59 1.98
CA PRO A 56 -6.74 -3.25 1.21
C PRO A 56 -7.01 -2.99 -0.28
N LEU A 57 -6.11 -2.25 -0.92
CA LEU A 57 -6.00 -2.21 -2.37
C LEU A 57 -5.47 -3.56 -2.87
N VAL A 58 -6.07 -4.07 -3.94
CA VAL A 58 -5.63 -5.30 -4.61
C VAL A 58 -5.38 -5.00 -6.07
N GLU A 59 -4.11 -4.93 -6.45
CA GLU A 59 -3.67 -4.48 -7.78
C GLU A 59 -2.91 -5.60 -8.51
N PRO A 60 -2.98 -5.67 -9.86
CA PRO A 60 -2.18 -6.62 -10.62
C PRO A 60 -0.68 -6.32 -10.50
N VAL A 61 0.14 -7.37 -10.54
CA VAL A 61 1.60 -7.24 -10.65
C VAL A 61 1.98 -7.35 -12.12
N GLU A 62 2.65 -6.31 -12.64
CA GLU A 62 3.08 -6.30 -14.04
C GLU A 62 4.07 -7.45 -14.30
N GLY A 63 3.82 -8.20 -15.38
CA GLY A 63 4.63 -9.38 -15.73
C GLY A 63 4.33 -10.64 -14.91
N ASP A 64 3.41 -10.60 -13.94
CA ASP A 64 3.08 -11.74 -13.09
C ASP A 64 1.57 -11.88 -12.84
N PRO A 65 0.83 -12.47 -13.79
CA PRO A 65 -0.63 -12.56 -13.73
C PRO A 65 -1.14 -13.47 -12.59
N GLY A 66 -0.28 -14.34 -12.04
CA GLY A 66 -0.60 -15.24 -10.94
C GLY A 66 -0.64 -14.56 -9.57
N HIS A 67 -0.07 -13.35 -9.46
CA HIS A 67 0.06 -12.63 -8.20
C HIS A 67 -0.69 -11.30 -8.20
N ARG A 68 -0.94 -10.79 -6.99
CA ARG A 68 -1.53 -9.48 -6.74
C ARG A 68 -0.72 -8.75 -5.69
N ALA A 69 -0.52 -7.46 -5.89
CA ALA A 69 -0.04 -6.57 -4.85
C ALA A 69 -1.22 -6.24 -3.92
N VAL A 70 -1.02 -6.44 -2.62
CA VAL A 70 -2.02 -6.12 -1.58
C VAL A 70 -1.45 -5.00 -0.74
N THR A 71 -2.11 -3.84 -0.73
CA THR A 71 -1.66 -2.66 0.03
C THR A 71 -2.72 -2.25 1.05
N PHE A 72 -2.39 -2.30 2.33
CA PHE A 72 -3.27 -1.84 3.41
C PHE A 72 -3.11 -0.34 3.59
N LEU A 73 -4.23 0.37 3.72
CA LEU A 73 -4.25 1.81 3.92
C LEU A 73 -4.88 2.18 5.27
N TRP A 74 -4.39 3.27 5.85
CA TRP A 74 -5.02 3.92 6.98
C TRP A 74 -5.01 5.45 6.81
N ARG A 75 -6.14 6.09 7.13
CA ARG A 75 -6.26 7.55 7.15
C ARG A 75 -5.88 8.08 8.53
N GLY A 76 -4.69 8.66 8.60
CA GLY A 76 -4.20 9.31 9.81
C GLY A 76 -4.83 10.69 10.06
N HIS A 77 -4.47 11.27 11.19
CA HIS A 77 -4.72 12.67 11.54
C HIS A 77 -3.47 13.25 12.21
N ARG A 78 -3.49 14.55 12.54
CA ARG A 78 -2.32 15.27 13.09
C ARG A 78 -1.66 14.67 14.35
N ALA A 79 -2.36 13.79 15.05
CA ALA A 79 -1.86 13.15 16.27
C ALA A 79 -1.50 11.66 16.06
N THR A 80 -1.72 11.12 14.85
CA THR A 80 -1.26 9.78 14.49
C THR A 80 0.27 9.77 14.46
N ARG A 81 0.87 8.89 15.25
CA ARG A 81 2.33 8.73 15.36
C ARG A 81 2.82 7.45 14.71
N GLU A 82 2.09 6.38 14.94
CA GLU A 82 2.37 5.05 14.43
C GLU A 82 1.04 4.36 14.15
N VAL A 83 1.02 3.49 13.14
CA VAL A 83 -0.13 2.66 12.79
C VAL A 83 0.38 1.25 12.60
N LEU A 84 -0.19 0.30 13.34
CA LEU A 84 0.24 -1.10 13.36
C LEU A 84 -0.77 -1.98 12.62
N LEU A 85 -0.31 -2.76 11.64
CA LEU A 85 -1.13 -3.77 10.96
C LEU A 85 -1.08 -5.11 11.70
N LEU A 86 -2.07 -5.37 12.54
CA LEU A 86 -2.25 -6.66 13.20
C LEU A 86 -2.95 -7.65 12.27
N ALA A 87 -2.21 -8.23 11.33
CA ALA A 87 -2.71 -9.25 10.41
C ALA A 87 -2.09 -10.62 10.70
N ASN A 88 -2.95 -11.61 11.00
CA ASN A 88 -2.50 -12.97 11.33
C ASN A 88 -1.66 -13.56 10.18
N ARG A 89 -0.51 -14.15 10.54
CA ARG A 89 0.41 -14.84 9.62
C ARG A 89 1.13 -13.94 8.58
N LEU A 90 0.87 -12.64 8.57
CA LEU A 90 1.61 -11.70 7.71
C LEU A 90 2.86 -11.15 8.40
N PHE A 91 2.83 -11.01 9.72
CA PHE A 91 3.93 -10.46 10.50
C PHE A 91 4.26 -11.33 11.72
N ASP A 92 5.53 -11.31 12.10
CA ASP A 92 6.00 -11.93 13.34
C ASP A 92 5.51 -11.11 14.54
N ARG A 93 4.79 -11.77 15.45
CA ARG A 93 4.23 -11.13 16.65
C ARG A 93 5.32 -10.71 17.63
N GLU A 94 6.51 -11.29 17.56
CA GLU A 94 7.67 -10.90 18.35
C GLU A 94 8.39 -9.68 17.76
N ARG A 95 8.06 -9.29 16.52
CA ARG A 95 8.68 -8.19 15.77
C ARG A 95 7.65 -7.20 15.21
N LEU A 96 6.84 -6.62 16.09
CA LEU A 96 5.74 -5.71 15.70
C LEU A 96 6.20 -4.49 14.88
N ALA A 97 7.45 -4.05 15.01
CA ALA A 97 8.00 -2.96 14.21
C ALA A 97 7.92 -3.23 12.69
N ASP A 98 8.02 -4.50 12.26
CA ASP A 98 7.94 -4.86 10.84
C ASP A 98 6.53 -4.70 10.26
N ALA A 99 5.52 -4.65 11.13
CA ALA A 99 4.10 -4.49 10.83
C ALA A 99 3.61 -3.03 10.87
N LEU A 100 4.49 -2.07 11.12
CA LEU A 100 4.13 -0.65 11.08
C LEU A 100 3.88 -0.20 9.64
N LEU A 101 2.80 0.58 9.46
CA LEU A 101 2.55 1.28 8.20
C LEU A 101 3.53 2.45 8.07
N THR A 102 3.90 2.72 6.83
CA THR A 102 4.75 3.85 6.45
C THR A 102 3.86 5.05 6.10
N PRO A 103 4.13 6.26 6.62
CA PRO A 103 3.41 7.45 6.18
C PRO A 103 3.84 7.83 4.76
N LEU A 104 2.89 8.18 3.90
CA LEU A 104 3.18 8.78 2.61
C LEU A 104 3.42 10.29 2.82
N PRO A 105 4.62 10.82 2.48
CA PRO A 105 4.99 12.20 2.77
C PRO A 105 3.99 13.23 2.22
N GLY A 106 3.68 14.25 3.03
CA GLY A 106 2.76 15.33 2.64
C GLY A 106 1.28 14.94 2.64
N THR A 107 0.92 13.77 3.16
CA THR A 107 -0.46 13.27 3.16
C THR A 107 -0.90 12.75 4.53
N ASP A 108 -2.20 12.46 4.66
CA ASP A 108 -2.77 11.72 5.78
C ASP A 108 -2.80 10.19 5.52
N VAL A 109 -2.12 9.71 4.49
CA VAL A 109 -2.14 8.30 4.08
C VAL A 109 -0.98 7.54 4.72
N TRP A 110 -1.32 6.43 5.37
CA TRP A 110 -0.38 5.43 5.86
C TRP A 110 -0.59 4.15 5.07
N TYR A 111 0.50 3.45 4.72
CA TYR A 111 0.41 2.24 3.89
C TYR A 111 1.32 1.10 4.33
N ARG A 112 0.93 -0.13 3.99
CA ARG A 112 1.80 -1.30 4.06
C ARG A 112 1.55 -2.28 2.94
#